data_AF-M5RMU1-F1
#
_entry.id   AF-M5RMU1-F1
#
_cell.length_a   1.000
_cell.length_b   1.000
_cell.length_c   1.000
_cell.angle_alpha   90.00
_cell.angle_beta   90.00
_cell.angle_gamma   90.00
#
_symmetry.space_group_name_H-M   'P 1'
#
loop_
_entity.id
_entity.type
_entity.pdbx_description
1 polymer ?
#
loop_
_entity_poly.entity_id
_entity_poly.type
_entity_poly.pdbx_seq_one_letter_code
_entity_poly.pdbx_strand_id
1 'polypeptide(L)'
;MVIADNEQTIKTVAANPAAIGYVSIGTAEYYVAAGVAIKLLPLAGVEAAIDNVRSGSFPLSRPLNLVVKQPPTGRVKAFLDFANSSDVSDLIAEHYFVPLAP
;
A
#
# COMPACT_ATOMS: atom_id res chain seq x y z
N MET A 1 -3.23 -16.16 -13.56
CA MET A 1 -3.98 -15.78 -12.34
C MET A 1 -4.23 -14.29 -12.42
N VAL A 2 -5.46 -13.86 -12.71
CA VAL A 2 -5.85 -12.45 -12.60
C VAL A 2 -6.02 -12.19 -11.11
N ILE A 3 -5.22 -11.28 -10.58
CA ILE A 3 -5.23 -11.01 -9.14
C ILE A 3 -6.24 -9.90 -8.92
N ALA A 4 -7.27 -10.26 -8.15
CA ALA A 4 -8.34 -9.40 -7.72
C ALA A 4 -7.82 -8.28 -6.79
N ASP A 5 -8.74 -7.49 -6.25
CA ASP A 5 -8.43 -6.56 -5.18
C ASP A 5 -7.70 -7.26 -3.99
N ASN A 6 -7.01 -6.45 -3.16
CA ASN A 6 -6.23 -6.97 -2.03
C ASN A 6 -7.07 -7.83 -1.09
N GLU A 7 -8.32 -7.45 -0.83
CA GLU A 7 -9.20 -8.11 0.12
C GLU A 7 -9.60 -9.52 -0.37
N GLN A 8 -9.99 -9.66 -1.64
CA GLN A 8 -10.30 -10.95 -2.23
C GLN A 8 -9.09 -11.88 -2.22
N THR A 9 -7.89 -11.35 -2.50
CA THR A 9 -6.65 -12.14 -2.44
C THR A 9 -6.35 -12.61 -1.02
N ILE A 10 -6.46 -11.73 -0.03
CA ILE A 10 -6.27 -12.07 1.40
C ILE A 10 -7.24 -13.16 1.84
N LYS A 11 -8.54 -13.01 1.53
CA LYS A 11 -9.56 -14.01 1.86
C LYS A 11 -9.26 -15.37 1.23
N THR A 12 -8.79 -15.36 -0.02
CA THR A 12 -8.42 -16.58 -0.75
C THR A 12 -7.24 -17.29 -0.07
N VAL A 13 -6.20 -16.55 0.32
CA VAL A 13 -5.04 -17.12 1.03
C VAL A 13 -5.43 -17.64 2.41
N ALA A 14 -6.22 -16.87 3.17
CA ALA A 14 -6.67 -17.27 4.50
C ALA A 14 -7.50 -18.57 4.49
N ALA A 15 -8.28 -18.81 3.42
CA ALA A 15 -9.11 -20.00 3.27
C ALA A 15 -8.34 -21.23 2.73
N ASN A 16 -7.13 -21.05 2.19
CA ASN A 16 -6.40 -22.10 1.47
C ASN A 16 -4.93 -22.17 1.95
N PRO A 17 -4.57 -23.11 2.85
CA PRO A 17 -3.23 -23.17 3.45
C PRO A 17 -2.05 -23.31 2.47
N ALA A 18 -2.30 -23.82 1.26
CA ALA A 18 -1.28 -23.98 0.22
C ALA A 18 -1.23 -22.80 -0.78
N ALA A 19 -2.08 -21.78 -0.61
CA ALA A 19 -2.15 -20.65 -1.52
C ALA A 19 -1.07 -19.60 -1.22
N ILE A 20 -0.64 -18.90 -2.26
CA ILE A 20 0.22 -17.73 -2.19
C ILE A 20 -0.36 -16.63 -3.08
N GLY A 21 -0.28 -15.39 -2.61
CA GLY A 21 -0.74 -14.21 -3.35
C GLY A 21 0.17 -13.01 -3.09
N TYR A 22 0.12 -12.01 -3.97
CA TYR A 22 0.71 -10.71 -3.71
C TYR A 22 -0.40 -9.72 -3.40
N VAL A 23 -0.14 -8.81 -2.45
CA VAL A 23 -1.04 -7.73 -2.04
C VAL A 23 -0.22 -6.54 -1.56
N SER A 24 -0.86 -5.38 -1.40
CA SER A 24 -0.25 -4.24 -0.72
C SER A 24 0.12 -4.59 0.74
N ILE A 25 1.34 -4.26 1.15
CA ILE A 25 1.83 -4.55 2.51
C ILE A 25 0.93 -3.95 3.58
N GLY A 26 0.54 -2.67 3.45
CA GLY A 26 -0.27 -2.05 4.49
C GLY A 26 -1.61 -2.74 4.69
N THR A 27 -2.25 -3.23 3.60
CA THR A 27 -3.48 -4.02 3.71
C THR A 27 -3.20 -5.36 4.39
N ALA A 28 -2.15 -6.07 4.00
CA ALA A 28 -1.80 -7.36 4.63
C ALA A 28 -1.50 -7.19 6.13
N GLU A 29 -0.72 -6.17 6.50
CA GLU A 29 -0.35 -5.85 7.87
C GLU A 29 -1.58 -5.51 8.73
N TYR A 30 -2.50 -4.70 8.21
CA TYR A 30 -3.79 -4.43 8.86
C TYR A 30 -4.61 -5.71 9.10
N TYR A 31 -4.73 -6.58 8.09
CA TYR A 31 -5.50 -7.82 8.21
C TYR A 31 -4.86 -8.80 9.19
N VAL A 32 -3.53 -8.88 9.25
CA VAL A 32 -2.82 -9.65 10.30
C VAL A 32 -3.10 -9.07 11.68
N ALA A 33 -3.03 -7.75 11.84
CA ALA A 33 -3.37 -7.08 13.10
C ALA A 33 -4.85 -7.30 13.51
N ALA A 34 -5.75 -7.42 12.53
CA ALA A 34 -7.16 -7.78 12.72
C ALA A 34 -7.40 -9.29 12.95
N GLY A 35 -6.35 -10.11 13.01
CA GLY A 35 -6.43 -11.54 13.34
C GLY A 35 -6.71 -12.47 12.15
N VAL A 36 -6.60 -11.98 10.91
CA VAL A 36 -6.74 -12.84 9.74
C VAL A 36 -5.49 -13.72 9.58
N ALA A 37 -5.73 -15.03 9.43
CA ALA A 37 -4.69 -16.05 9.37
C ALA A 37 -3.95 -16.08 8.02
N ILE A 38 -3.18 -15.03 7.75
CA ILE A 38 -2.20 -14.97 6.65
C ILE A 38 -0.80 -14.73 7.21
N LYS A 39 0.22 -15.06 6.42
CA LYS A 39 1.61 -14.83 6.78
C LYS A 39 2.28 -13.95 5.72
N LEU A 40 2.81 -12.80 6.15
CA LEU A 40 3.67 -11.99 5.29
C LEU A 40 5.04 -12.65 5.19
N LEU A 41 5.57 -12.75 3.98
CA LEU A 41 6.88 -13.35 3.73
C LEU A 41 7.94 -12.26 3.59
N PRO A 42 9.12 -12.40 4.23
CA PRO A 42 10.23 -11.49 4.00
C PRO A 42 10.76 -11.67 2.57
N LEU A 43 11.34 -10.60 2.03
CA LEU A 43 11.98 -10.61 0.72
C LEU A 43 13.42 -10.10 0.86
N ALA A 44 14.38 -10.88 0.33
CA ALA A 44 15.81 -10.60 0.47
C ALA A 44 16.27 -10.34 1.92
N GLY A 45 15.67 -11.02 2.90
CA GLY A 45 15.98 -10.86 4.32
C GLY A 45 15.33 -9.65 4.99
N VAL A 46 14.52 -8.86 4.28
CA VAL A 46 13.80 -7.70 4.82
C VAL A 46 12.34 -8.08 5.07
N GLU A 47 11.85 -7.80 6.28
CA GLU A 47 10.46 -8.05 6.66
C GLU A 47 9.50 -7.16 5.86
N ALA A 48 8.36 -7.72 5.45
CA ALA A 48 7.30 -6.98 4.80
C ALA A 48 6.51 -6.17 5.85
N ALA A 49 6.99 -4.96 6.13
CA ALA A 49 6.41 -4.02 7.08
C ALA A 49 6.35 -2.62 6.48
N ILE A 50 5.34 -1.83 6.86
CA ILE A 50 5.18 -0.44 6.40
C ILE A 50 6.47 0.39 6.63
N ASP A 51 7.15 0.21 7.76
CA ASP A 51 8.38 0.95 8.07
C ASP A 51 9.55 0.60 7.12
N ASN A 52 9.63 -0.65 6.66
CA ASN A 52 10.62 -1.07 5.67
C ASN A 52 10.29 -0.53 4.27
N VAL A 53 9.00 -0.38 3.94
CA VAL A 53 8.59 0.31 2.72
C VAL A 53 8.91 1.79 2.79
N ARG A 54 8.61 2.44 3.92
CA ARG A 54 8.86 3.88 4.15
C ARG A 54 10.35 4.22 4.10
N SER A 55 11.21 3.37 4.65
CA SER A 55 12.67 3.54 4.60
C SER A 55 13.30 3.16 3.27
N GLY A 56 12.54 2.56 2.34
CA GLY A 56 13.04 2.06 1.06
C GLY A 56 13.87 0.78 1.17
N SER A 57 13.94 0.15 2.35
CA SER A 57 14.67 -1.10 2.56
C SER A 57 13.92 -2.31 1.98
N PHE A 58 12.58 -2.27 1.94
CA PHE A 58 11.80 -3.34 1.35
C PHE A 58 11.91 -3.31 -0.18
N PRO A 59 12.43 -4.38 -0.82
CA PRO A 59 12.86 -4.33 -2.22
C PRO A 59 11.70 -4.34 -3.24
N LEU A 60 10.47 -4.59 -2.80
CA LEU A 60 9.28 -4.59 -3.67
C LEU A 60 8.31 -3.49 -3.24
N SER A 61 8.52 -2.30 -3.78
CA SER A 61 7.65 -1.13 -3.60
C SER A 61 7.46 -0.39 -4.92
N ARG A 62 6.40 0.42 -5.01
CA ARG A 62 6.15 1.29 -6.17
C ARG A 62 5.47 2.58 -5.73
N PRO A 63 5.80 3.73 -6.35
CA PRO A 63 5.08 4.97 -6.10
C PRO A 63 3.67 4.93 -6.72
N LEU A 64 2.74 5.65 -6.10
CA LEU A 64 1.45 5.99 -6.71
C LEU A 64 1.55 7.40 -7.26
N ASN A 65 1.49 7.52 -8.58
CA ASN A 65 1.70 8.78 -9.26
C ASN A 65 0.38 9.41 -9.70
N LEU A 66 0.22 10.70 -9.43
CA LEU A 66 -0.78 11.54 -10.09
C LEU A 66 -0.19 12.06 -11.40
N VAL A 67 -0.82 11.75 -12.53
CA VAL A 67 -0.28 12.08 -13.86
C VAL A 67 -1.15 13.14 -14.53
N VAL A 68 -0.54 14.26 -14.91
CA VAL A 68 -1.18 15.34 -15.67
C VAL A 68 -0.46 15.60 -16.98
N LYS A 69 -1.21 15.88 -18.05
CA LYS A 69 -0.65 16.07 -19.41
C LYS A 69 -0.01 17.44 -19.63
N GLN A 70 -0.52 18.46 -18.94
CA GLN A 70 -0.10 19.85 -19.07
C GLN A 70 0.26 20.39 -17.68
N PRO A 71 1.08 21.45 -17.57
CA PRO A 71 1.33 22.12 -16.31
C PRO A 71 -0.01 22.46 -15.60
N PRO A 72 -0.21 21.99 -14.36
CA PRO A 72 -1.50 22.09 -13.70
C PRO A 72 -1.81 23.55 -13.34
N THR A 73 -3.04 23.96 -13.61
CA THR A 73 -3.55 25.31 -13.27
C THR A 73 -4.93 25.21 -12.62
N GLY A 74 -5.36 26.29 -11.95
CA GLY A 74 -6.67 26.37 -11.33
C GLY A 74 -6.98 25.19 -10.39
N ARG A 75 -8.14 24.58 -10.56
CA ARG A 75 -8.63 23.49 -9.69
C ARG A 75 -7.75 22.24 -9.71
N VAL A 76 -7.12 21.94 -10.85
CA VAL A 76 -6.22 20.78 -10.96
C VAL A 76 -5.01 21.00 -10.06
N LYS A 77 -4.40 22.19 -10.11
CA LYS A 77 -3.28 22.53 -9.22
C LYS A 77 -3.70 22.46 -7.75
N ALA A 78 -4.83 23.05 -7.39
CA ALA A 78 -5.33 23.05 -6.02
C ALA A 78 -5.55 21.62 -5.49
N PHE A 79 -6.08 20.71 -6.31
CA PHE A 79 -6.23 19.30 -5.93
C PHE A 79 -4.88 18.60 -5.76
N LEU A 80 -3.93 18.82 -6.68
CA LEU A 80 -2.58 18.23 -6.55
C LEU A 80 -1.84 18.75 -5.32
N ASP A 81 -1.96 20.04 -5.02
CA ASP A 81 -1.35 20.64 -3.83
C ASP A 81 -1.97 20.01 -2.56
N PHE A 82 -3.30 19.88 -2.51
CA PHE A 82 -4.00 19.22 -1.40
C PHE A 82 -3.61 17.74 -1.25
N ALA A 83 -3.61 16.97 -2.35
CA ALA A 83 -3.28 15.55 -2.34
C ALA A 83 -1.82 15.24 -1.98
N ASN A 84 -0.91 16.23 -2.11
CA ASN A 84 0.48 16.12 -1.67
C ASN A 84 0.74 16.83 -0.32
N SER A 85 -0.29 17.39 0.33
CA SER A 85 -0.14 18.09 1.60
C SER A 85 -0.13 17.12 2.79
N SER A 86 0.31 17.61 3.96
CA SER A 86 0.20 16.86 5.21
C SER A 86 -1.25 16.60 5.62
N ASP A 87 -2.20 17.40 5.13
CA ASP A 87 -3.62 17.35 5.51
C ASP A 87 -4.34 16.07 5.08
N VAL A 88 -3.71 15.26 4.22
CA VAL A 88 -4.24 13.97 3.75
C VAL A 88 -3.44 12.77 4.27
N SER A 89 -2.43 12.98 5.12
CA SER A 89 -1.56 11.89 5.60
C SER A 89 -2.32 10.84 6.42
N ASP A 90 -3.31 11.28 7.19
CA ASP A 90 -4.23 10.43 7.93
C ASP A 90 -5.13 9.61 6.99
N LEU A 91 -5.70 10.24 5.95
CA LEU A 91 -6.52 9.57 4.93
C LEU A 91 -5.72 8.51 4.17
N ILE A 92 -4.46 8.81 3.83
CA ILE A 92 -3.55 7.86 3.17
C ILE A 92 -3.29 6.65 4.08
N ALA A 93 -3.04 6.88 5.36
CA ALA A 93 -2.82 5.82 6.34
C ALA A 93 -4.08 4.99 6.62
N GLU A 94 -5.27 5.61 6.67
CA GLU A 94 -6.56 4.94 6.82
C GLU A 94 -6.83 3.97 5.67
N HIS A 95 -6.40 4.31 4.46
CA HIS A 95 -6.46 3.43 3.29
C HIS A 95 -5.25 2.49 3.14
N TYR A 96 -4.44 2.34 4.19
CA TYR A 96 -3.33 1.39 4.27
C TYR A 96 -2.18 1.65 3.28
N PHE A 97 -2.00 2.90 2.86
CA PHE A 97 -0.86 3.34 2.06
C PHE A 97 0.21 3.98 2.96
N VAL A 98 1.41 4.15 2.40
CA VAL A 98 2.53 4.81 3.08
C VAL A 98 2.50 6.29 2.71
N PRO A 99 2.29 7.22 3.66
CA PRO A 99 2.37 8.66 3.39
C PRO A 99 3.75 9.05 2.88
N LEU A 100 3.80 10.10 2.07
CA LEU A 100 5.05 10.73 1.68
C LEU A 100 5.80 11.18 2.95
N ALA A 101 7.12 10.99 2.96
CA ALA A 101 7.94 11.57 4.02
C ALA A 101 7.77 13.11 3.99
N PRO A 102 7.71 13.78 5.17
CA PRO A 102 7.70 15.23 5.24
C PRO A 102 8.98 15.86 4.67
#